data_AF-A0A0K8PLZ3-F1
#
_entry.id   AF-A0A0K8PLZ3-F1
#
_cell.length_a   1.000
_cell.length_b   1.000
_cell.length_c   1.000
_cell.angle_alpha   90.00
_cell.angle_beta   90.00
_cell.angle_gamma   90.00
#
_symmetry.space_group_name_H-M   'P 1'
#
loop_
_entity.id
_entity.type
_entity.pdbx_description
1 polymer ?
#
loop_
_entity_poly.entity_id
_entity_poly.type
_entity_poly.pdbx_seq_one_letter_code
_entity_poly.pdbx_strand_id
1 'polypeptide(L)'
;MVSGSPHARLAVLCRPIEHGADGVVHSATKYLAGHSDVRDGAAVFADVELRDRVWPRTVELGARADPFVAWLTLRGLPSLPLRMRQHCAGAHLLAGRLAEQEQVTAVYCLAAGHPSYDPPRPTNSGELGGRAGRPGRRESVSAYSIS
;
A
#
# COMPACT_ATOMS: atom_id res chain seq x y z
N MET A 1 -17.69 22.69 6.76
CA MET A 1 -18.01 21.25 6.92
C MET A 1 -16.99 20.46 6.12
N VAL A 2 -16.25 19.60 6.81
CA VAL A 2 -14.88 19.18 6.48
C VAL A 2 -14.79 18.40 5.17
N SER A 3 -14.20 19.05 4.17
CA SER A 3 -13.67 18.49 2.92
C SER A 3 -12.78 17.27 3.21
N GLY A 4 -13.02 16.16 2.48
CA GLY A 4 -12.43 14.85 2.72
C GLY A 4 -10.91 14.87 2.92
N SER A 5 -10.45 14.28 4.01
CA SER A 5 -9.04 14.20 4.32
C SER A 5 -8.35 13.14 3.45
N PRO A 6 -7.18 13.41 2.83
CA PRO A 6 -6.49 12.53 1.88
C PRO A 6 -5.74 11.36 2.57
N HIS A 7 -6.37 10.71 3.54
CA HIS A 7 -5.74 9.76 4.45
C HIS A 7 -5.95 8.30 4.04
N ALA A 8 -5.16 7.87 3.06
CA ALA A 8 -4.73 6.47 2.94
C ALA A 8 -3.41 6.41 2.18
N ARG A 9 -2.34 6.93 2.80
CA ARG A 9 -0.98 6.98 2.25
C ARG A 9 -0.28 5.61 2.25
N LEU A 10 -1.03 4.53 2.08
CA LEU A 10 -0.52 3.16 1.89
C LEU A 10 -0.02 2.91 0.47
N ALA A 11 -0.67 3.65 -0.44
CA ALA A 11 -0.40 3.93 -1.82
C ALA A 11 0.95 4.65 -2.09
N VAL A 12 2.00 4.38 -1.32
CA VAL A 12 3.25 5.18 -1.44
C VAL A 12 4.01 4.88 -2.73
N LEU A 13 3.97 3.63 -3.19
CA LEU A 13 4.76 3.19 -4.35
C LEU A 13 3.90 2.85 -5.58
N CYS A 14 2.69 2.35 -5.37
CA CYS A 14 1.78 2.00 -6.46
C CYS A 14 0.33 2.15 -5.97
N ARG A 15 -0.57 2.49 -6.88
CA ARG A 15 -2.01 2.64 -6.64
C ARG A 15 -2.78 1.69 -7.57
N PRO A 16 -2.82 0.37 -7.29
CA PRO A 16 -3.34 -0.62 -8.24
C PRO A 16 -4.80 -0.36 -8.70
N ILE A 17 -5.63 0.24 -7.84
CA ILE A 17 -7.00 0.63 -8.20
C ILE A 17 -7.02 1.64 -9.35
N GLU A 18 -6.08 2.58 -9.37
CA GLU A 18 -5.92 3.56 -10.47
C GLU A 18 -5.42 2.90 -11.76
N HIS A 19 -4.89 1.68 -11.66
CA HIS A 19 -4.47 0.84 -12.78
C HIS A 19 -5.52 -0.24 -13.14
N GLY A 20 -6.74 -0.17 -12.57
CA GLY A 20 -7.87 -1.03 -12.93
C GLY A 20 -8.09 -2.24 -12.04
N ALA A 21 -7.39 -2.36 -10.90
CA ALA A 21 -7.69 -3.41 -9.92
C ALA A 21 -9.03 -3.15 -9.20
N ASP A 22 -9.87 -4.18 -9.08
CA ASP A 22 -11.15 -4.10 -8.34
C ASP A 22 -10.98 -4.08 -6.81
N GLY A 23 -9.86 -4.60 -6.32
CA GLY A 23 -9.50 -4.56 -4.92
C GLY A 23 -8.01 -4.79 -4.69
N VAL A 24 -7.53 -4.38 -3.52
CA VAL A 24 -6.13 -4.48 -3.09
C VAL A 24 -6.10 -5.04 -1.68
N VAL A 25 -5.32 -6.09 -1.49
CA VAL A 25 -5.10 -6.70 -0.17
C VAL A 25 -3.68 -6.39 0.29
N HIS A 26 -3.55 -5.94 1.53
CA HIS A 26 -2.29 -5.68 2.18
C HIS A 26 -2.14 -6.54 3.44
N SER A 27 -0.93 -7.05 3.66
CA SER A 27 -0.52 -7.48 5.00
C SER A 27 -0.16 -6.24 5.81
N ALA A 28 -1.02 -5.86 6.75
CA ALA A 28 -0.82 -4.70 7.60
C ALA A 28 0.33 -4.89 8.60
N THR A 29 0.63 -6.15 8.94
CA THR A 29 1.83 -6.59 9.66
C THR A 29 3.13 -6.00 9.12
N LYS A 30 3.20 -5.72 7.82
CA LYS A 30 4.43 -5.31 7.14
C LYS A 30 4.63 -3.80 7.25
N TYR A 31 4.77 -3.13 6.12
CA TYR A 31 5.09 -1.72 6.10
C TYR A 31 4.03 -0.83 6.73
N LEU A 32 2.76 -1.25 6.75
CA LEU A 32 1.64 -0.41 7.22
C LEU A 32 1.76 -0.11 8.71
N ALA A 33 1.79 -1.16 9.54
CA ALA A 33 2.12 -1.05 10.94
C ALA A 33 3.59 -0.62 11.08
N GLY A 34 4.52 -1.33 10.43
CA GLY A 34 5.92 -0.90 10.27
C GLY A 34 6.79 -0.96 11.52
N HIS A 35 6.30 -1.54 12.62
CA HIS A 35 6.99 -1.62 13.92
C HIS A 35 7.16 -3.05 14.44
N SER A 36 6.85 -4.06 13.62
CA SER A 36 7.02 -5.49 13.95
C SER A 36 6.30 -5.97 15.22
N ASP A 37 5.24 -5.27 15.62
CA ASP A 37 4.48 -5.50 16.86
C ASP A 37 2.99 -5.83 16.60
N VAL A 38 2.61 -6.01 15.33
CA VAL A 38 1.24 -6.24 14.87
C VAL A 38 1.19 -7.42 13.90
N ARG A 39 0.15 -8.25 14.01
CA ARG A 39 -0.30 -9.13 12.91
C ARG A 39 -1.71 -8.72 12.50
N ASP A 40 -1.85 -8.22 11.28
CA ASP A 40 -3.11 -7.68 10.75
C ASP A 40 -3.10 -7.65 9.21
N GLY A 41 -4.26 -7.43 8.61
CA GLY A 41 -4.43 -7.22 7.18
C GLY A 41 -5.35 -6.04 6.86
N ALA A 42 -5.40 -5.66 5.59
CA ALA A 42 -6.36 -4.69 5.09
C ALA A 42 -6.76 -5.04 3.67
N ALA A 43 -8.03 -4.81 3.32
CA ALA A 43 -8.51 -4.96 1.95
C ALA A 43 -9.28 -3.70 1.55
N VAL A 44 -8.85 -3.09 0.46
CA VAL A 44 -9.44 -1.87 -0.09
C VAL A 44 -10.12 -2.25 -1.39
N PHE A 45 -11.36 -1.83 -1.57
CA PHE A 45 -12.13 -2.15 -2.77
C PHE A 45 -12.42 -0.87 -3.56
N ALA A 46 -12.29 -0.98 -4.88
CA ALA A 46 -12.62 0.12 -5.80
C ALA A 46 -14.12 0.39 -5.86
N ASP A 47 -14.95 -0.61 -5.55
CA ASP A 47 -16.41 -0.54 -5.58
C ASP A 47 -17.01 -0.90 -4.22
N VAL A 48 -17.94 -0.08 -3.74
CA VAL A 48 -18.69 -0.30 -2.52
C VAL A 48 -19.57 -1.55 -2.62
N GLU A 49 -20.13 -1.84 -3.80
CA GLU A 49 -20.98 -3.02 -4.00
C GLU A 49 -20.16 -4.31 -3.84
N LEU A 50 -18.92 -4.32 -4.34
CA LEU A 50 -18.00 -5.44 -4.15
C LEU A 50 -17.63 -5.61 -2.67
N ARG A 51 -17.34 -4.51 -1.98
CA ARG A 51 -17.10 -4.52 -0.52
C ARG A 51 -18.30 -5.09 0.24
N ASP A 52 -19.51 -4.67 -0.11
CA ASP A 52 -20.76 -5.10 0.54
C ASP A 52 -21.05 -6.58 0.30
N ARG A 53 -20.61 -7.15 -0.84
CA ARG A 53 -20.67 -8.60 -1.10
C ARG A 53 -19.68 -9.40 -0.27
N VAL A 54 -18.50 -8.84 0.04
CA VAL A 54 -17.45 -9.50 0.84
C VAL A 54 -17.71 -9.37 2.35
N TRP A 55 -18.29 -8.25 2.78
CA TRP A 55 -18.47 -7.92 4.19
C TRP A 55 -19.20 -8.99 5.04
N PRO A 56 -20.31 -9.61 4.59
CA PRO A 56 -20.98 -10.67 5.34
C PRO A 56 -20.03 -11.83 5.69
N ARG A 57 -19.18 -12.23 4.74
CA ARG A 57 -18.19 -13.29 4.94
C ARG A 57 -17.18 -12.93 6.02
N THR A 58 -16.73 -11.67 6.06
CA THR A 58 -15.87 -11.18 7.14
C THR A 58 -16.56 -11.27 8.49
N VAL A 59 -17.85 -10.92 8.55
CA VAL A 59 -18.63 -10.97 9.79
C VAL A 59 -18.72 -12.39 10.30
N GLU A 60 -19.08 -13.33 9.43
CA GLU A 60 -19.25 -14.77 9.74
C GLU A 60 -17.94 -15.42 10.17
N LEU A 61 -16.84 -15.12 9.49
CA LEU A 61 -15.52 -15.69 9.80
C LEU A 61 -14.84 -15.03 11.00
N GLY A 62 -15.37 -13.92 11.51
CA GLY A 62 -14.72 -13.13 12.56
C GLY A 62 -13.39 -12.53 12.13
N ALA A 63 -13.15 -12.34 10.82
CA ALA A 63 -11.89 -11.86 10.24
C ALA A 63 -11.70 -10.33 10.41
N ARG A 64 -11.77 -9.86 11.66
CA ARG A 64 -11.64 -8.45 12.04
C ARG A 64 -10.40 -8.24 12.90
N ALA A 65 -9.79 -7.07 12.74
CA ALA A 65 -8.73 -6.64 13.64
C ALA A 65 -9.30 -6.39 15.04
N ASP A 66 -8.56 -6.84 16.05
CA ASP A 66 -8.74 -6.39 17.43
C ASP A 66 -8.56 -4.86 17.50
N PRO A 67 -9.34 -4.10 18.31
CA PRO A 67 -9.24 -2.64 18.35
C PRO A 67 -7.84 -2.12 18.71
N PHE A 68 -7.11 -2.81 19.58
CA PHE A 68 -5.74 -2.42 19.94
C PHE A 68 -4.78 -2.68 18.77
N VAL A 69 -4.91 -3.82 18.09
CA VAL A 69 -4.18 -4.11 16.85
C VAL A 69 -4.46 -3.06 15.76
N ALA A 70 -5.73 -2.69 15.57
CA ALA A 70 -6.12 -1.66 14.62
C ALA A 70 -5.50 -0.30 14.97
N TRP A 71 -5.49 0.07 16.26
CA TRP A 71 -4.83 1.29 16.73
C TRP A 71 -3.31 1.29 16.48
N LEU A 72 -2.63 0.16 16.75
CA LEU A 72 -1.20 0.02 16.47
C LEU A 72 -0.89 0.15 14.97
N THR A 73 -1.73 -0.43 14.11
CA THR A 73 -1.64 -0.24 12.65
C THR A 73 -1.81 1.24 12.28
N LEU A 74 -2.83 1.92 12.80
CA LEU A 74 -3.10 3.33 12.53
C LEU A 74 -1.95 4.24 13.01
N ARG A 75 -1.35 3.95 14.17
CA ARG A 75 -0.16 4.64 14.70
C ARG A 75 1.02 4.59 13.72
N GLY A 76 1.15 3.53 12.94
CA GLY A 76 2.21 3.36 11.95
C GLY A 76 2.06 4.17 10.67
N LEU A 77 0.84 4.60 10.32
CA LEU A 77 0.53 5.24 9.04
C LEU A 77 1.13 6.64 8.86
N PRO A 78 1.15 7.54 9.86
CA PRO A 78 1.71 8.88 9.68
C PRO A 78 3.19 8.89 9.28
N SER A 79 3.98 7.93 9.79
CA SER A 79 5.40 7.81 9.48
C SER A 79 5.70 6.99 8.22
N LEU A 80 4.68 6.35 7.64
CA LEU A 80 4.85 5.44 6.50
C LEU A 80 5.56 6.09 5.29
N PRO A 81 5.24 7.32 4.84
CA PRO A 81 5.95 7.92 3.70
C PRO A 81 7.44 8.13 3.97
N LEU A 82 7.79 8.52 5.21
CA LEU A 82 9.19 8.71 5.62
C LEU A 82 9.94 7.38 5.64
N ARG A 83 9.35 6.36 6.27
CA ARG A 83 9.91 5.00 6.33
C ARG A 83 10.09 4.42 4.93
N MET A 84 9.10 4.52 4.06
CA MET A 84 9.20 3.97 2.70
C MET A 84 10.28 4.67 1.87
N ARG A 85 10.41 6.01 1.94
CA ARG A 85 11.52 6.70 1.28
C ARG A 85 12.87 6.18 1.75
N GLN A 86 13.04 6.02 3.06
CA GLN A 86 14.29 5.50 3.62
C GLN A 86 14.54 4.04 3.23
N HIS A 87 13.50 3.19 3.25
CA HIS A 87 13.61 1.79 2.81
C HIS A 87 14.01 1.70 1.33
N CYS A 88 13.40 2.49 0.45
CA CYS A 88 13.75 2.52 -0.97
C CYS A 88 15.18 3.02 -1.20
N ALA A 89 15.57 4.13 -0.55
CA ALA A 89 16.93 4.67 -0.68
C ALA A 89 17.99 3.68 -0.16
N GLY A 90 17.75 3.08 1.01
CA GLY A 90 18.63 2.07 1.59
C GLY A 90 18.73 0.81 0.72
N ALA A 91 17.59 0.32 0.21
CA ALA A 91 17.57 -0.84 -0.69
C ALA A 91 18.33 -0.56 -1.99
N HIS A 92 18.20 0.64 -2.56
CA HIS A 92 18.92 1.02 -3.78
C HIS A 92 20.44 1.11 -3.54
N LEU A 93 20.86 1.70 -2.42
CA LEU A 93 22.27 1.75 -2.03
C LEU A 93 22.86 0.35 -1.84
N LEU A 94 22.16 -0.53 -1.10
CA LEU A 94 22.60 -1.89 -0.88
C LEU A 94 22.64 -2.69 -2.18
N ALA A 95 21.64 -2.54 -3.04
CA ALA A 95 21.60 -3.20 -4.33
C ALA A 95 22.80 -2.80 -5.21
N GLY A 96 23.15 -1.52 -5.26
CA GLY A 96 24.34 -1.04 -5.97
C GLY A 96 25.63 -1.65 -5.41
N ARG A 97 25.81 -1.61 -4.08
CA ARG A 97 27.00 -2.19 -3.44
C ARG A 97 27.12 -3.69 -3.64
N LEU A 98 26.01 -4.43 -3.60
CA LEU A 98 26.01 -5.87 -3.81
C LEU A 98 26.29 -6.23 -5.27
N ALA A 99 25.89 -5.39 -6.23
CA ALA A 99 26.15 -5.62 -7.65
C ALA A 99 27.64 -5.51 -8.03
N GLU A 100 28.44 -4.81 -7.21
CA GLU A 100 29.90 -4.68 -7.40
C GLU A 100 30.69 -5.86 -6.83
N GLN A 101 30.07 -6.75 -6.06
CA GLN A 101 30.77 -7.86 -5.41
C GLN A 101 30.91 -9.07 -6.33
N GLU A 102 32.14 -9.53 -6.55
CA GLU A 102 32.44 -10.72 -7.37
C GLU A 102 31.78 -12.00 -6.84
N GLN A 103 31.47 -12.07 -5.54
CA GLN A 103 30.81 -13.22 -4.92
C GLN A 103 29.28 -13.23 -5.13
N VAL A 104 28.70 -12.14 -5.66
CA VAL A 104 27.25 -12.00 -5.87
C VAL A 104 26.92 -12.31 -7.33
N THR A 105 26.17 -13.38 -7.57
CA THR A 105 25.79 -13.79 -8.94
C THR A 105 24.78 -12.82 -9.58
N ALA A 106 23.83 -12.30 -8.81
CA ALA A 106 22.80 -11.40 -9.31
C ALA A 106 22.14 -10.60 -8.18
N VAL A 107 21.71 -9.38 -8.49
CA VAL A 107 20.92 -8.52 -7.60
C VAL A 107 19.59 -8.18 -8.27
N TYR A 108 18.48 -8.52 -7.60
CA TYR A 108 17.14 -8.17 -8.05
C TYR A 108 16.60 -7.04 -7.18
N CYS A 109 16.57 -5.84 -7.74
CA CYS A 109 15.96 -4.67 -7.13
C CYS A 109 15.08 -3.99 -8.18
N LEU A 110 13.92 -3.47 -7.76
CA LEU A 110 13.11 -2.57 -8.58
C LEU A 110 13.81 -1.22 -8.66
N ALA A 111 14.92 -1.19 -9.40
CA ALA A 111 15.74 -0.04 -9.70
C ALA A 111 15.72 0.20 -11.22
N ALA A 112 16.10 1.41 -11.64
CA ALA A 112 16.30 1.74 -13.04
C ALA A 112 17.25 0.71 -13.69
N GLY A 113 16.70 -0.17 -14.54
CA GLY A 113 17.44 -1.27 -15.19
C GLY A 113 16.83 -2.67 -15.02
N HIS A 114 15.89 -2.90 -14.10
CA HIS A 114 15.21 -4.21 -14.01
C HIS A 114 14.18 -4.38 -15.16
N PRO A 115 14.02 -5.57 -15.78
CA PRO A 115 13.10 -5.78 -16.90
C PRO A 115 11.63 -5.42 -16.61
N SER A 116 11.25 -5.52 -15.34
CA SER A 116 9.91 -5.15 -14.84
C SER A 116 9.87 -3.77 -14.18
N TYR A 117 10.95 -2.98 -14.25
CA TYR A 117 10.95 -1.61 -13.76
C TYR A 117 10.24 -0.70 -14.75
N ASP A 118 9.04 -0.28 -14.41
CA ASP A 118 8.36 0.85 -15.03
C ASP A 118 8.68 2.10 -14.19
N PRO A 119 9.36 3.12 -14.74
CA PRO A 119 9.67 4.32 -13.97
C PRO A 119 8.37 4.96 -13.45
N PRO A 120 8.35 5.43 -12.18
CA PRO A 120 7.21 6.16 -11.67
C PRO A 120 6.99 7.39 -12.58
N ARG A 121 5.82 7.48 -13.21
CA ARG A 121 5.44 8.67 -13.98
C ARG A 121 5.51 9.87 -13.05
N PRO A 122 6.11 11.00 -13.47
CA PRO A 122 6.15 12.20 -12.64
C PRO A 122 4.72 12.58 -12.28
N THR A 123 4.38 12.51 -10.99
CA THR A 123 3.18 13.17 -10.47
C THR A 123 3.56 14.61 -10.25
N ASN A 124 3.25 15.45 -11.24
CA ASN A 124 3.42 16.89 -11.23
C ASN A 124 2.79 17.42 -9.93
N SER A 125 3.64 17.85 -8.99
CA SER A 125 3.22 18.70 -7.88
C SER A 125 2.75 20.03 -8.47
N GLY A 126 1.46 20.13 -8.79
CA GLY A 126 0.88 21.36 -9.33
C GLY A 126 -0.41 21.19 -10.14
N GLU A 127 -0.73 19.99 -10.63
CA GLU A 127 -1.96 19.79 -11.42
C GLU A 127 -2.74 18.60 -10.87
N LEU A 128 -3.94 18.90 -10.37
CA LEU A 128 -5.03 17.95 -10.26
C LEU A 128 -5.38 17.43 -11.67
N GLY A 129 -4.63 16.44 -12.17
CA GLY A 129 -4.93 15.70 -13.38
C GLY A 129 -5.13 14.23 -13.00
N GLY A 130 -6.33 13.70 -12.83
CA GLY A 130 -7.50 13.96 -13.64
C GLY A 130 -7.34 13.28 -15.00
N ARG A 131 -7.17 11.95 -15.02
CA ARG A 131 -7.65 11.11 -16.14
C ARG A 131 -8.17 9.76 -15.66
N ALA A 132 -9.50 9.72 -15.64
CA ALA A 132 -10.38 8.55 -15.74
C ALA A 132 -10.26 7.46 -14.65
N GLY A 133 -10.45 7.84 -13.39
CA GLY A 133 -11.35 7.01 -12.59
C GLY A 133 -12.71 6.99 -13.29
N ARG A 134 -13.30 5.80 -13.52
CA ARG A 134 -14.68 5.72 -14.00
C ARG A 134 -15.54 6.62 -13.09
N PRO A 135 -16.24 7.64 -13.65
CA PRO A 135 -16.97 8.59 -12.82
C PRO A 135 -18.06 7.84 -12.04
N GLY A 136 -18.04 7.96 -10.71
CA GLY A 136 -19.13 7.48 -9.85
C GLY A 136 -18.79 6.47 -8.75
N ARG A 137 -17.57 5.90 -8.69
CA ARG A 137 -17.22 4.94 -7.63
C ARG A 137 -16.74 5.62 -6.35
N ARG A 138 -17.43 5.32 -5.23
CA ARG A 138 -16.99 5.71 -3.88
C ARG A 138 -15.99 4.66 -3.40
N GLU A 139 -14.73 5.06 -3.23
CA GLU A 139 -13.70 4.20 -2.63
C GLU A 139 -14.09 3.87 -1.18
N SER A 140 -13.97 2.60 -0.80
CA SER A 140 -14.23 2.16 0.57
C SER A 140 -13.04 1.37 1.10
N VAL A 141 -12.61 1.73 2.31
CA VAL A 141 -11.47 1.13 3.00
C VAL A 141 -12.02 0.30 4.16
N SER A 142 -11.69 -0.99 4.20
CA SER A 142 -11.90 -1.82 5.39
C SER A 142 -10.59 -2.50 5.80
N ALA A 143 -10.26 -2.40 7.09
CA ALA A 143 -9.18 -3.18 7.69
C ALA A 143 -9.72 -4.57 8.05
N TYR A 144 -8.96 -5.62 7.75
CA TYR A 144 -9.36 -7.02 7.95
C TYR A 144 -8.17 -7.82 8.47
N SER A 145 -8.30 -8.45 9.63
CA SER A 145 -7.23 -9.34 10.11
C SER A 145 -7.17 -10.59 9.24
N ILE A 146 -6.06 -10.77 8.51
CA ILE A 146 -5.74 -12.03 7.82
C ILE A 146 -4.80 -12.78 8.77
N SER A 147 -5.35 -13.73 9.51
CA SER A 147 -4.62 -14.62 10.42
C SER A 147 -4.18 -15.90 9.73
#